data_AF-A0A259KQB3-F1
#
_entry.id   AF-A0A259KQB3-F1
#
_cell.length_a   1.000
_cell.length_b   1.000
_cell.length_c   1.000
_cell.angle_alpha   90.00
_cell.angle_beta   90.00
_cell.angle_gamma   90.00
#
_symmetry.space_group_name_H-M   'P 1'
#
loop_
_entity.id
_entity.type
_entity.pdbx_description
1 polymer ?
#
loop_
_entity_poly.entity_id
_entity_poly.type
_entity_poly.pdbx_seq_one_letter_code
_entity_poly.pdbx_strand_id
1 'polypeptide(L)'
;MHDLDKPYTDSIQQWDIACDCFKSEFNFDPNEIVTIDTIREMFAELVDDHELSQNASISLMFALYFLGYVTLLEIMKAKDETFEIGNMTDFYLILDRADQWAHQSLDANKLAESAAPIIQATQQIMQKLNLIRE
;
A
#
# COMPACT_ATOMS: atom_id res chain seq x y z
N MET A 1 12.35 -12.70 -18.25
CA MET A 1 13.32 -12.09 -17.31
C MET A 1 13.29 -10.62 -17.63
N HIS A 2 12.65 -9.82 -16.79
CA HIS A 2 12.22 -8.48 -17.13
C HIS A 2 13.01 -7.53 -16.23
N ASP A 3 14.07 -6.93 -16.79
CA ASP A 3 14.73 -5.73 -16.27
C ASP A 3 13.71 -4.58 -16.28
N LEU A 4 12.76 -4.62 -15.34
CA LEU A 4 11.61 -3.71 -15.32
C LEU A 4 11.72 -2.62 -14.26
N ASP A 5 12.62 -2.77 -13.29
CA ASP A 5 12.78 -1.75 -12.28
C ASP A 5 13.53 -0.56 -12.86
N LYS A 6 12.82 0.56 -12.98
CA LYS A 6 13.38 1.81 -13.48
C LYS A 6 13.81 2.66 -12.30
N PRO A 7 14.92 3.42 -12.43
CA PRO A 7 15.27 4.43 -11.44
C PRO A 7 14.12 5.43 -11.28
N TYR A 8 14.17 6.20 -10.20
CA TYR A 8 13.23 7.28 -9.93
C TYR A 8 12.98 8.16 -11.15
N THR A 9 11.72 8.57 -11.31
CA THR A 9 11.27 9.49 -12.36
C THR A 9 10.54 10.68 -11.75
N ASP A 10 9.21 10.64 -11.66
CA ASP A 10 8.38 11.67 -11.04
C ASP A 10 7.25 10.97 -10.28
N SER A 11 6.95 11.42 -9.05
CA SER A 11 5.93 10.77 -8.21
C SER A 11 4.56 10.66 -8.86
N ILE A 12 4.13 11.63 -9.67
CA ILE A 12 2.82 11.58 -10.34
C ILE A 12 2.79 10.44 -11.34
N GLN A 13 3.85 10.29 -12.15
CA GLN A 13 3.95 9.20 -13.10
C GLN A 13 4.04 7.84 -12.40
N GLN A 14 4.81 7.74 -11.31
CA GLN A 14 4.94 6.51 -10.55
C GLN A 14 3.62 6.12 -9.86
N TRP A 15 2.84 7.11 -9.41
CA TRP A 15 1.50 6.90 -8.87
C TRP A 15 0.56 6.28 -9.91
N ASP A 16 0.51 6.85 -11.12
CA ASP A 16 -0.36 6.35 -12.19
C ASP A 16 0.01 4.91 -12.58
N ILE A 17 1.31 4.61 -12.70
CA ILE A 17 1.80 3.26 -12.97
C ILE A 17 1.43 2.29 -11.84
N ALA A 18 1.61 2.69 -10.58
CA ALA A 18 1.27 1.86 -9.43
C ALA A 18 -0.24 1.59 -9.35
N CYS A 19 -1.08 2.58 -9.66
CA CYS A 19 -2.53 2.43 -9.77
C CYS A 19 -2.93 1.46 -10.88
N ASP A 20 -2.34 1.58 -12.07
CA ASP A 20 -2.61 0.67 -13.18
C ASP A 20 -2.16 -0.76 -12.86
N CYS A 21 -1.02 -0.92 -12.19
CA CYS A 21 -0.54 -2.22 -11.72
C CYS A 21 -1.50 -2.83 -10.70
N PHE A 22 -1.95 -2.03 -9.72
CA PHE A 22 -2.92 -2.47 -8.72
C PHE A 22 -4.23 -2.95 -9.38
N LYS A 23 -4.77 -2.15 -10.31
CA LYS A 23 -5.97 -2.50 -11.09
C LYS A 23 -5.79 -3.82 -11.83
N SER A 24 -4.64 -4.01 -12.48
CA SER A 24 -4.36 -5.23 -13.23
C SER A 24 -4.18 -6.47 -12.35
N GLU A 25 -3.63 -6.31 -11.14
CA GLU A 25 -3.34 -7.46 -10.26
C GLU A 25 -4.55 -7.93 -9.47
N PHE A 26 -5.37 -7.00 -8.96
CA PHE A 26 -6.46 -7.32 -8.05
C PHE A 26 -7.84 -7.15 -8.66
N ASN A 27 -7.94 -6.56 -9.85
CA ASN A 27 -9.23 -6.23 -10.49
C ASN A 27 -10.11 -5.33 -9.60
N PHE A 28 -9.47 -4.46 -8.81
CA PHE A 28 -10.10 -3.42 -7.99
C PHE A 28 -9.67 -2.05 -8.51
N ASP A 29 -10.57 -1.05 -8.49
CA ASP A 29 -10.16 0.32 -8.76
C ASP A 29 -9.68 0.98 -7.45
N PRO A 30 -8.38 1.33 -7.31
CA PRO A 30 -7.89 1.95 -6.10
C PRO A 30 -8.55 3.31 -5.82
N ASN A 31 -9.13 3.97 -6.83
CA ASN A 31 -9.85 5.24 -6.65
C ASN A 31 -11.19 5.09 -5.93
N GLU A 32 -11.64 3.87 -5.65
CA GLU A 32 -12.87 3.63 -4.90
C GLU A 32 -12.68 3.78 -3.38
N ILE A 33 -11.44 3.77 -2.87
CA ILE A 33 -11.20 4.03 -1.45
C ILE A 33 -11.35 5.51 -1.14
N VAL A 34 -12.12 5.83 -0.11
CA VAL A 34 -12.42 7.22 0.29
C VAL A 34 -11.17 8.03 0.68
N THR A 35 -10.08 7.36 1.08
CA THR A 35 -8.83 7.99 1.48
C THR A 35 -7.81 8.11 0.34
N ILE A 36 -8.21 7.89 -0.92
CA ILE A 36 -7.27 7.80 -2.04
C ILE A 36 -6.44 9.07 -2.24
N ASP A 37 -7.03 10.25 -2.09
CA ASP A 37 -6.31 11.52 -2.24
C ASP A 37 -5.22 11.68 -1.17
N THR A 38 -5.52 11.35 0.09
CA THR A 38 -4.54 11.35 1.18
C THR A 38 -3.43 10.32 0.95
N ILE A 39 -3.80 9.13 0.46
CA ILE A 39 -2.81 8.10 0.10
C ILE A 39 -1.88 8.61 -1.00
N ARG A 40 -2.43 9.26 -2.03
CA ARG A 40 -1.67 9.83 -3.14
C ARG A 40 -0.71 10.92 -2.69
N GLU A 41 -1.14 11.79 -1.78
CA GLU A 41 -0.29 12.84 -1.21
C GLU A 41 0.88 12.24 -0.42
N MET A 42 0.60 11.31 0.50
CA MET A 42 1.65 10.61 1.27
C MET A 42 2.61 9.83 0.37
N PHE A 43 2.07 9.18 -0.65
CA PHE A 43 2.85 8.47 -1.65
C PHE A 43 3.83 9.42 -2.35
N ALA A 44 3.34 10.57 -2.84
CA ALA A 44 4.17 11.52 -3.57
C ALA A 44 5.30 12.06 -2.70
N GLU A 45 5.00 12.45 -1.46
CA GLU A 45 6.00 12.88 -0.48
C GLU A 45 7.11 11.83 -0.29
N LEU A 46 6.74 10.58 -0.03
CA LEU A 46 7.71 9.52 0.24
C LEU A 46 8.53 9.13 -0.99
N VAL A 47 7.92 9.10 -2.18
CA VAL A 47 8.58 8.77 -3.44
C VAL A 47 9.57 9.86 -3.82
N ASP A 48 9.20 11.13 -3.68
CA ASP A 48 10.06 12.27 -4.03
C ASP A 48 11.20 12.44 -3.01
N ASP A 49 10.92 12.31 -1.71
CA ASP A 49 11.93 12.49 -0.66
C ASP A 49 13.02 11.41 -0.67
N HIS A 50 12.66 10.18 -1.05
CA HIS A 50 13.59 9.05 -1.06
C HIS A 50 14.08 8.68 -2.47
N GLU A 51 13.57 9.37 -3.50
CA GLU A 51 13.79 9.05 -4.92
C GLU A 51 13.58 7.54 -5.18
N LEU A 52 12.37 7.07 -4.87
CA LEU A 52 12.05 5.64 -4.98
C LEU A 52 11.96 5.19 -6.44
N SER A 53 12.51 4.00 -6.72
CA SER A 53 12.36 3.29 -7.99
C SER A 53 10.91 2.91 -8.29
N GLN A 54 10.64 2.52 -9.53
CA GLN A 54 9.30 2.13 -9.95
C GLN A 54 8.75 0.95 -9.14
N ASN A 55 9.53 -0.11 -8.89
CA ASN A 55 9.09 -1.26 -8.11
C ASN A 55 8.90 -0.89 -6.63
N ALA A 56 9.76 -0.04 -6.07
CA ALA A 56 9.59 0.46 -4.72
C ALA A 56 8.30 1.27 -4.58
N SER A 57 8.01 2.13 -5.56
CA SER A 57 6.78 2.90 -5.62
C SER A 57 5.55 2.00 -5.74
N ILE A 58 5.55 0.99 -6.60
CA ILE A 58 4.43 0.03 -6.69
C ILE A 58 4.19 -0.64 -5.32
N SER A 59 5.25 -1.13 -4.67
CA SER A 59 5.17 -1.70 -3.33
C SER A 59 4.60 -0.72 -2.31
N LEU A 60 5.07 0.52 -2.30
CA LEU A 60 4.64 1.56 -1.37
C LEU A 60 3.16 1.88 -1.54
N MET A 61 2.70 2.01 -2.79
CA MET A 61 1.29 2.27 -3.10
C MET A 61 0.39 1.16 -2.56
N PHE A 62 0.78 -0.11 -2.72
CA PHE A 62 0.01 -1.25 -2.24
C PHE A 62 -0.07 -1.25 -0.70
N ALA A 63 1.04 -0.96 -0.03
CA ALA A 63 1.09 -0.84 1.43
C ALA A 63 0.22 0.31 1.96
N LEU A 64 0.28 1.48 1.33
CA LEU A 64 -0.55 2.63 1.70
C LEU A 64 -2.04 2.39 1.44
N TYR A 65 -2.39 1.72 0.31
CA TYR A 65 -3.76 1.33 0.02
C TYR A 65 -4.31 0.41 1.12
N PHE A 66 -3.53 -0.61 1.50
CA PHE A 66 -3.92 -1.51 2.57
C PHE A 66 -4.07 -0.77 3.92
N LEU A 67 -3.16 0.15 4.25
CA LEU A 67 -3.28 1.00 5.44
C LEU A 67 -4.58 1.82 5.42
N GLY A 68 -4.91 2.47 4.30
CA GLY A 68 -6.15 3.22 4.17
C GLY A 68 -7.38 2.33 4.37
N TYR A 69 -7.34 1.11 3.84
CA TYR A 69 -8.44 0.16 3.98
C TYR A 69 -8.65 -0.28 5.44
N VAL A 70 -7.60 -0.70 6.14
CA VAL A 70 -7.73 -1.11 7.55
C VAL A 70 -8.10 0.06 8.46
N THR A 71 -7.66 1.28 8.11
CA THR A 71 -8.09 2.51 8.82
C THR A 71 -9.59 2.74 8.66
N LEU A 72 -10.13 2.53 7.46
CA LEU A 72 -11.58 2.62 7.23
C LEU A 72 -12.34 1.58 8.05
N LEU A 73 -11.85 0.34 8.10
CA LEU A 73 -12.43 -0.71 8.95
C LEU A 73 -12.42 -0.33 10.44
N GLU A 74 -11.32 0.26 10.93
CA GLU A 74 -11.23 0.75 12.31
C GLU A 74 -12.28 1.82 12.59
N ILE A 75 -12.43 2.79 11.69
CA ILE A 75 -13.43 3.85 11.81
C ILE A 75 -14.85 3.28 11.80
N MET A 76 -15.14 2.32 10.91
CA MET A 76 -16.45 1.68 10.85
C MET A 76 -16.77 0.91 12.14
N LYS A 77 -15.81 0.12 12.64
CA LYS A 77 -15.95 -0.64 13.89
C LYS A 77 -16.09 0.27 15.12
N ALA A 78 -15.41 1.41 15.14
CA ALA A 78 -15.51 2.39 16.21
C ALA A 78 -16.87 3.13 16.21
N LYS A 79 -17.49 3.30 15.03
CA LYS A 79 -18.82 3.91 14.89
C LYS A 79 -19.95 2.93 15.20
N ASP A 80 -19.75 1.66 14.89
CA ASP A 80 -20.73 0.59 15.11
C ASP A 80 -20.01 -0.66 15.62
N GLU A 81 -20.15 -0.93 16.92
CA GLU A 81 -19.54 -2.11 17.56
C GLU A 81 -20.09 -3.42 16.99
N THR A 82 -21.29 -3.41 16.37
CA THR A 82 -21.90 -4.58 15.73
C THR A 82 -21.39 -4.82 14.31
N PHE A 83 -20.62 -3.90 13.74
CA PHE A 83 -20.00 -4.07 12.43
C PHE A 83 -19.10 -5.32 12.41
N GLU A 84 -19.37 -6.23 11.47
CA GLU A 84 -18.56 -7.43 11.26
C GLU A 84 -17.59 -7.18 10.12
N ILE A 85 -16.29 -7.36 10.38
CA ILE A 85 -15.27 -7.33 9.33
C ILE A 85 -15.39 -8.64 8.55
N GLY A 86 -15.57 -8.51 7.24
CA GLY A 86 -15.65 -9.66 6.33
C GLY A 86 -14.32 -10.39 6.17
N ASN A 87 -14.29 -11.35 5.24
CA ASN A 87 -13.06 -12.09 4.92
C ASN A 87 -11.97 -11.15 4.37
N MET A 88 -10.79 -11.20 4.98
CA MET A 88 -9.61 -10.39 4.63
C MET A 88 -8.64 -11.06 3.67
N THR A 89 -8.89 -12.30 3.23
CA THR A 89 -7.96 -13.09 2.41
C THR A 89 -7.49 -12.33 1.16
N ASP A 90 -8.41 -11.74 0.40
CA ASP A 90 -8.08 -10.99 -0.82
C ASP A 90 -7.28 -9.71 -0.52
N PHE A 91 -7.48 -9.12 0.66
CA PHE A 91 -6.76 -7.92 1.09
C PHE A 91 -5.36 -8.26 1.62
N TYR A 92 -5.15 -9.42 2.24
CA TYR A 92 -3.80 -9.86 2.62
C TYR A 92 -2.93 -10.19 1.41
N LEU A 93 -3.54 -10.62 0.30
CA LEU A 93 -2.83 -10.77 -0.96
C LEU A 93 -2.19 -9.45 -1.44
N ILE A 94 -2.78 -8.30 -1.11
CA ILE A 94 -2.20 -6.98 -1.42
C ILE A 94 -0.85 -6.82 -0.71
N LEU A 95 -0.77 -7.21 0.57
CA LEU A 95 0.49 -7.18 1.31
C LEU A 95 1.51 -8.19 0.76
N ASP A 96 1.07 -9.40 0.40
CA ASP A 96 1.96 -10.39 -0.23
C ASP A 96 2.58 -9.86 -1.53
N ARG A 97 1.79 -9.16 -2.35
CA ARG A 97 2.28 -8.54 -3.59
C ARG A 97 3.15 -7.31 -3.32
N ALA A 98 2.81 -6.49 -2.33
CA ALA A 98 3.67 -5.39 -1.90
C ALA A 98 5.06 -5.92 -1.53
N ASP A 99 5.11 -6.98 -0.70
CA ASP A 99 6.35 -7.64 -0.33
C ASP A 99 7.11 -8.15 -1.58
N GLN A 100 6.42 -8.76 -2.55
CA GLN A 100 7.06 -9.23 -3.79
C GLN A 100 7.68 -8.08 -4.62
N TRP A 101 6.98 -6.96 -4.76
CA TRP A 101 7.50 -5.77 -5.45
C TRP A 101 8.69 -5.16 -4.70
N ALA A 102 8.63 -5.10 -3.37
CA ALA A 102 9.74 -4.65 -2.53
C ALA A 102 11.01 -5.50 -2.73
N HIS A 103 10.88 -6.83 -2.79
CA HIS A 103 12.03 -7.73 -3.02
C HIS A 103 12.63 -7.60 -4.43
N GLN A 104 11.86 -7.10 -5.39
CA GLN A 104 12.31 -6.88 -6.77
C GLN A 104 12.82 -5.45 -7.02
N SER A 105 12.82 -4.61 -5.99
CA SER A 105 13.28 -3.23 -6.07
C SER A 105 14.80 -3.13 -5.92
N LEU A 106 15.41 -2.23 -6.70
CA LEU A 106 16.83 -1.88 -6.66
C LEU A 106 17.22 -1.10 -5.38
N ASP A 107 16.25 -0.46 -4.75
CA ASP A 107 16.39 0.42 -3.60
C ASP A 107 15.53 -0.04 -2.40
N ALA A 108 15.40 -1.35 -2.25
CA ALA A 108 14.64 -2.00 -1.16
C ALA A 108 14.98 -1.48 0.25
N ASN A 109 16.23 -1.07 0.50
CA ASN A 109 16.62 -0.46 1.78
C ASN A 109 15.95 0.90 2.00
N LYS A 110 15.92 1.76 0.97
CA LYS A 110 15.24 3.06 1.05
C LYS A 110 13.74 2.88 1.25
N LEU A 111 13.16 1.93 0.52
CA LEU A 111 11.76 1.55 0.69
C LEU A 111 11.46 1.06 2.10
N ALA A 112 12.32 0.22 2.68
CA ALA A 112 12.12 -0.29 4.03
C ALA A 112 12.13 0.84 5.08
N GLU A 113 13.03 1.82 4.92
CA GLU A 113 13.11 3.00 5.78
C GLU A 113 11.87 3.89 5.64
N SER A 114 11.45 4.19 4.41
CA SER A 114 10.30 5.06 4.12
C SER A 114 8.97 4.41 4.50
N ALA A 115 8.84 3.09 4.33
CA ALA A 115 7.63 2.33 4.64
C ALA A 115 7.53 1.90 6.11
N ALA A 116 8.60 1.98 6.91
CA ALA A 116 8.60 1.62 8.32
C ALA A 116 7.44 2.23 9.13
N PRO A 117 7.16 3.55 9.08
CA PRO A 117 6.01 4.13 9.79
C PRO A 117 4.66 3.60 9.30
N ILE A 118 4.53 3.32 8.01
CA ILE A 118 3.31 2.78 7.39
C ILE A 118 3.05 1.35 7.88
N ILE A 119 4.10 0.51 7.88
CA ILE A 119 4.05 -0.86 8.37
C ILE A 119 3.67 -0.88 9.85
N GLN A 120 4.30 -0.03 10.66
CA GLN A 120 4.02 0.08 12.09
C GLN A 120 2.55 0.49 12.33
N ALA A 121 2.06 1.52 11.64
CA ALA A 121 0.67 1.96 11.77
C ALA A 121 -0.31 0.86 11.36
N THR A 122 -0.05 0.19 10.24
CA THR A 122 -0.86 -0.93 9.74
C THR A 122 -0.95 -2.05 10.77
N GLN A 123 0.18 -2.47 11.34
CA GLN A 123 0.22 -3.51 12.36
C GLN A 123 -0.56 -3.14 13.62
N GLN A 124 -0.46 -1.88 14.08
CA GLN A 124 -1.21 -1.41 15.24
C GLN A 124 -2.72 -1.47 15.01
N ILE A 125 -3.19 -1.06 13.83
CA ILE A 125 -4.62 -1.10 13.48
C ILE A 125 -5.09 -2.56 13.36
N MET A 126 -4.33 -3.41 12.67
CA MET A 126 -4.65 -4.83 12.57
C MET A 126 -4.77 -5.50 13.94
N GLN A 127 -3.84 -5.22 14.86
CA GLN A 127 -3.90 -5.72 16.24
C GLN A 127 -5.17 -5.26 16.97
N LYS A 128 -5.55 -3.98 16.87
CA LYS A 128 -6.79 -3.47 17.48
C LYS A 128 -8.03 -4.17 16.94
N LEU A 129 -8.03 -4.52 15.66
CA LEU A 129 -9.13 -5.19 14.98
C LEU A 129 -9.09 -6.72 15.10
N ASN A 130 -8.10 -7.28 15.80
CA ASN A 130 -7.82 -8.72 15.88
C ASN A 130 -7.66 -9.38 14.50
N LEU A 131 -7.10 -8.65 13.55
CA LEU A 131 -6.79 -9.12 12.21
C LEU A 131 -5.44 -9.83 12.22
N ILE A 132 -5.43 -11.07 11.77
CA ILE A 132 -4.23 -11.89 11.65
C ILE A 132 -4.02 -12.20 10.17
N ARG A 133 -2.83 -11.88 9.64
CA ARG A 133 -2.36 -12.39 8.35
C ARG A 133 -1.93 -13.84 8.59
N GLU A 134 -2.78 -14.79 8.19
CA GLU A 134 -2.54 -16.23 8.31
C GLU A 134 -1.56 -16.76 7.25
#